data_AF-J9DVJ8-F1
#
_entry.id   AF-J9DVJ8-F1
#
_cell.length_a   1.000
_cell.length_b   1.000
_cell.length_c   1.000
_cell.angle_alpha   90.00
_cell.angle_beta   90.00
_cell.angle_gamma   90.00
#
_symmetry.space_group_name_H-M   'P 1'
#
loop_
_entity.id
_entity.type
_entity.pdbx_description
1 polymer ?
#
loop_
_entity_poly.entity_id
_entity_poly.type
_entity_poly.pdbx_seq_one_letter_code
_entity_poly.pdbx_strand_id
1 'polypeptide(L)'
;ERNINKALQIGDDTYIENLLRVLNTLCEHCLPSVLATLVSWYEKQLDRFKELSEKTAKSDEQRLAINYLFCVVLIEVLPQLHFFPTICDTSVSYIVALAFDEVAYRDIATYGSNYNNYLLVAERYAEVLGVLSQTHAVLIQRTFLSTLDELRKENPMTPFGMNCIIALLMAMKFYRIKVE
;
A
#
# COMPACT_ATOMS: atom_id res chain seq x y z
N GLU A 1 14.87 -10.17 -15.25
CA GLU A 1 13.68 -10.05 -14.38
C GLU A 1 12.69 -9.08 -15.02
N ARG A 2 11.42 -9.48 -15.17
CA ARG A 2 10.38 -8.62 -15.73
C ARG A 2 9.85 -7.75 -14.59
N ASN A 3 10.16 -6.46 -14.62
CA ASN A 3 9.69 -5.50 -13.62
C ASN A 3 8.17 -5.32 -13.76
N ILE A 4 7.40 -5.40 -12.68
CA ILE A 4 5.92 -5.29 -12.71
C ILE A 4 5.46 -4.02 -13.42
N ASN A 5 6.17 -2.90 -13.25
CA ASN A 5 5.88 -1.65 -13.98
C ASN A 5 5.89 -1.86 -15.50
N LYS A 6 6.91 -2.56 -16.01
CA LYS A 6 7.04 -2.87 -17.44
C LYS A 6 6.08 -3.96 -17.90
N ALA A 7 5.68 -4.85 -17.00
CA ALA A 7 4.71 -5.89 -17.30
C ALA A 7 3.28 -5.33 -17.43
N LEU A 8 2.94 -4.35 -16.59
CA LEU A 8 1.62 -3.75 -16.54
C LEU A 8 1.44 -2.55 -17.49
N GLN A 9 2.53 -1.91 -17.95
CA GLN A 9 2.50 -0.75 -18.86
C GLN A 9 1.64 0.44 -18.36
N ILE A 10 1.28 0.47 -17.07
CA ILE A 10 0.32 1.41 -16.49
C ILE A 10 0.74 2.88 -16.65
N GLY A 11 2.05 3.17 -16.66
CA GLY A 11 2.57 4.54 -16.79
C GLY A 11 2.79 5.02 -18.23
N ASP A 12 2.71 4.15 -19.23
CA ASP A 12 2.90 4.49 -20.64
C ASP A 12 1.59 4.40 -21.45
N ASP A 13 0.50 3.96 -20.81
CA ASP A 13 -0.81 3.78 -21.43
C ASP A 13 -1.74 4.97 -21.15
N THR A 14 -1.88 5.84 -22.14
CA THR A 14 -2.78 7.00 -22.11
C THR A 14 -4.24 6.64 -21.76
N TYR A 15 -4.69 5.42 -22.08
CA TYR A 15 -6.04 4.98 -21.73
C TYR A 15 -6.20 4.78 -20.22
N ILE A 16 -5.22 4.15 -19.58
CA ILE A 16 -5.23 3.91 -18.12
C ILE A 16 -5.14 5.24 -17.38
N GLU A 17 -4.27 6.15 -17.81
CA GLU A 17 -4.18 7.49 -17.21
C GLU A 17 -5.50 8.26 -17.30
N ASN A 18 -6.16 8.23 -18.46
CA ASN A 18 -7.46 8.88 -18.63
C ASN A 18 -8.53 8.23 -17.76
N LEU A 19 -8.54 6.91 -17.63
CA LEU A 19 -9.46 6.20 -16.76
C LEU A 19 -9.26 6.59 -15.29
N LEU A 20 -8.00 6.67 -14.84
CA LEU A 20 -7.64 7.11 -13.49
C LEU A 20 -8.10 8.54 -13.22
N ARG A 21 -7.88 9.48 -14.15
CA ARG A 21 -8.37 10.86 -14.02
C ARG A 21 -9.89 10.95 -13.94
N VAL A 22 -10.60 10.21 -14.79
CA VAL A 22 -12.08 10.17 -14.73
C VAL A 22 -12.55 9.59 -13.41
N LEU A 23 -11.90 8.54 -12.90
CA LEU A 23 -12.20 7.95 -11.61
C LEU A 23 -11.92 8.93 -10.46
N ASN A 24 -10.84 9.70 -10.52
CA ASN A 24 -10.53 10.75 -9.56
C ASN A 24 -11.66 11.78 -9.46
N THR A 25 -12.12 12.31 -10.59
CA THR A 25 -13.23 13.28 -10.63
C THR A 25 -14.54 12.65 -10.14
N LEU A 26 -14.82 11.39 -10.50
CA LEU A 26 -16.01 10.68 -10.01
C LEU A 26 -15.99 10.54 -8.47
N CYS A 27 -14.81 10.28 -7.91
CA CYS A 27 -14.63 10.10 -6.48
C CYS A 27 -14.94 11.35 -5.65
N GLU A 28 -14.96 12.56 -6.23
CA GLU A 28 -15.47 13.76 -5.54
C GLU A 28 -16.92 13.58 -5.05
N HIS A 29 -17.70 12.72 -5.70
CA HIS A 29 -19.12 12.52 -5.41
C HIS A 29 -19.46 11.15 -4.82
N CYS A 30 -18.63 10.13 -5.06
CA CYS A 30 -18.95 8.76 -4.64
C CYS A 30 -17.76 7.94 -4.12
N LEU A 31 -16.70 8.59 -3.62
CA LEU A 31 -15.54 7.89 -3.04
C LEU A 31 -15.93 6.78 -2.05
N PRO A 32 -16.89 6.95 -1.12
CA PRO A 32 -17.21 5.89 -0.16
C PRO A 32 -17.61 4.56 -0.84
N SER A 33 -18.43 4.64 -1.90
CA SER A 33 -18.88 3.45 -2.64
C SER A 33 -17.76 2.84 -3.48
N VAL A 34 -16.95 3.70 -4.11
CA VAL A 34 -15.78 3.26 -4.89
C VAL A 34 -14.77 2.56 -3.98
N LEU A 35 -14.46 3.15 -2.83
CA LEU A 35 -13.48 2.63 -1.88
C LEU A 35 -13.95 1.30 -1.27
N ALA A 36 -15.22 1.20 -0.86
CA ALA A 36 -15.78 -0.05 -0.36
C ALA A 36 -15.72 -1.17 -1.42
N THR A 37 -16.04 -0.85 -2.68
CA THR A 37 -15.98 -1.82 -3.78
C THR A 37 -14.55 -2.23 -4.08
N LEU A 38 -13.62 -1.29 -4.09
CA LEU A 38 -12.20 -1.53 -4.36
C LEU A 38 -11.57 -2.41 -3.27
N VAL A 39 -11.85 -2.13 -1.99
CA VAL A 39 -11.42 -2.96 -0.85
C VAL A 39 -12.01 -4.36 -0.97
N SER A 40 -13.32 -4.49 -1.22
CA SER A 40 -13.96 -5.79 -1.38
C SER A 40 -13.39 -6.60 -2.55
N TRP A 41 -13.06 -5.94 -3.66
CA TRP A 41 -12.38 -6.58 -4.79
C TRP A 41 -11.00 -7.08 -4.40
N TYR A 42 -10.21 -6.26 -3.71
CA TYR A 42 -8.86 -6.61 -3.26
C TYR A 42 -8.87 -7.81 -2.31
N GLU A 43 -9.76 -7.82 -1.31
CA GLU A 43 -9.91 -8.93 -0.37
C GLU A 43 -10.25 -10.25 -1.09
N LYS A 44 -11.20 -10.21 -2.04
CA LYS A 44 -11.55 -11.37 -2.86
C LYS A 44 -10.37 -11.88 -3.67
N GLN A 45 -9.50 -11.00 -4.17
CA GLN A 45 -8.29 -11.45 -4.85
C GLN A 45 -7.33 -12.14 -3.87
N LEU A 46 -7.15 -11.59 -2.67
CA LEU A 46 -6.25 -12.15 -1.67
C LEU A 46 -6.71 -13.55 -1.20
N ASP A 47 -8.01 -13.74 -1.00
CA ASP A 47 -8.55 -15.04 -0.59
C ASP A 47 -8.38 -16.12 -1.68
N ARG A 48 -8.51 -15.75 -2.97
CA ARG A 48 -8.20 -16.66 -4.07
C ARG A 48 -6.76 -17.19 -4.00
N PHE A 49 -5.79 -16.38 -3.56
CA PHE A 49 -4.41 -16.83 -3.40
C PHE A 49 -4.21 -17.72 -2.17
N LYS A 50 -4.93 -17.48 -1.07
CA LYS A 50 -4.86 -18.34 0.12
C LYS A 50 -5.37 -19.75 -0.18
N GLU A 51 -6.45 -19.86 -0.94
CA GLU A 51 -7.04 -21.15 -1.34
C GLU A 51 -6.16 -21.96 -2.30
N LEU A 52 -5.35 -21.28 -3.13
CA LEU A 52 -4.51 -21.92 -4.13
C LEU A 52 -3.23 -22.59 -3.58
N SER A 53 -2.86 -22.35 -2.31
CA SER A 53 -1.80 -22.98 -1.48
C SER A 53 -0.42 -23.33 -2.10
N GLU A 54 -0.17 -23.09 -3.37
CA GLU A 54 1.11 -23.30 -4.02
C GLU A 54 1.86 -21.97 -4.03
N LYS A 55 2.69 -21.74 -3.00
CA LYS A 55 3.67 -20.65 -2.96
C LYS A 55 4.71 -20.83 -4.07
N THR A 56 4.30 -20.49 -5.28
CA THR A 56 5.15 -20.48 -6.46
C THR A 56 5.57 -19.04 -6.75
N ALA A 57 6.74 -18.86 -7.34
CA ALA A 57 7.19 -17.55 -7.79
C ALA A 57 6.16 -16.85 -8.71
N LYS A 58 5.38 -17.63 -9.47
CA LYS A 58 4.30 -17.10 -10.31
C LYS A 58 3.11 -16.58 -9.48
N SER A 59 2.76 -17.25 -8.38
CA SER A 59 1.72 -16.78 -7.47
C SER A 59 2.10 -15.48 -6.77
N ASP A 60 3.37 -15.35 -6.36
CA ASP A 60 3.88 -14.11 -5.75
C ASP A 60 3.89 -12.97 -6.75
N GLU A 61 4.30 -13.20 -8.00
CA GLU A 61 4.25 -12.19 -9.06
C GLU A 61 2.81 -11.68 -9.28
N GLN A 62 1.82 -12.58 -9.29
CA GLN A 62 0.41 -12.21 -9.44
C GLN A 62 -0.13 -11.42 -8.24
N ARG A 63 0.20 -11.85 -7.00
CA ARG A 63 -0.18 -11.11 -5.79
C ARG A 63 0.44 -9.71 -5.78
N LEU A 64 1.71 -9.60 -6.14
CA LEU A 64 2.41 -8.31 -6.22
C LEU A 64 1.81 -7.40 -7.31
N ALA A 65 1.39 -7.95 -8.45
CA ALA A 65 0.71 -7.17 -9.49
C ALA A 65 -0.65 -6.61 -9.03
N ILE A 66 -1.40 -7.39 -8.25
CA ILE A 66 -2.69 -6.95 -7.69
C ILE A 66 -2.49 -5.87 -6.62
N ASN A 67 -1.53 -6.06 -5.71
CA ASN A 67 -1.11 -5.04 -4.76
C ASN A 67 -0.71 -3.74 -5.48
N TYR A 68 0.11 -3.85 -6.52
CA TYR A 68 0.54 -2.71 -7.31
C TYR A 68 -0.65 -1.95 -7.91
N LEU A 69 -1.57 -2.65 -8.57
CA LEU A 69 -2.77 -2.06 -9.17
C LEU A 69 -3.65 -1.40 -8.12
N PHE A 70 -3.84 -2.07 -6.98
CA PHE A 70 -4.61 -1.51 -5.86
C PHE A 70 -4.01 -0.19 -5.38
N CYS A 71 -2.69 -0.13 -5.17
CA CYS A 71 -2.01 1.11 -4.79
C CYS A 71 -2.14 2.21 -5.84
N VAL A 72 -2.01 1.88 -7.14
CA VAL A 72 -2.21 2.86 -8.23
C VAL A 72 -3.58 3.52 -8.15
N VAL A 73 -4.64 2.72 -8.01
CA VAL A 73 -6.00 3.25 -7.91
C VAL A 73 -6.17 4.04 -6.61
N LEU A 74 -5.64 3.55 -5.47
CA LEU A 74 -5.71 4.26 -4.19
C LEU A 74 -5.04 5.62 -4.22
N ILE A 75 -3.81 5.71 -4.75
CA ILE A 75 -3.07 6.98 -4.86
C ILE A 75 -3.87 8.01 -5.66
N GLU A 76 -4.58 7.55 -6.69
CA GLU A 76 -5.42 8.42 -7.51
C GLU A 76 -6.69 8.87 -6.78
N VAL A 77 -7.39 8.00 -6.05
CA VAL A 77 -8.73 8.33 -5.51
C VAL A 77 -8.75 8.86 -4.07
N LEU A 78 -7.77 8.49 -3.24
CA LEU A 78 -7.70 8.91 -1.84
C LEU A 78 -7.53 10.42 -1.61
N PRO A 79 -6.97 11.23 -2.53
CA PRO A 79 -6.99 12.68 -2.38
C PRO A 79 -8.40 13.25 -2.18
N GLN A 80 -9.45 12.57 -2.66
CA GLN A 80 -10.84 13.00 -2.52
C GLN A 80 -11.45 12.78 -1.13
N LEU A 81 -10.71 12.18 -0.18
CA LEU A 81 -11.19 11.95 1.20
C LEU A 81 -11.61 13.23 1.92
N HIS A 82 -11.07 14.38 1.55
CA HIS A 82 -11.44 15.66 2.18
C HIS A 82 -12.91 16.03 1.97
N PHE A 83 -13.57 15.48 0.95
CA PHE A 83 -15.03 15.60 0.74
C PHE A 83 -15.86 14.67 1.64
N PHE A 84 -15.24 13.70 2.32
CA PHE A 84 -15.89 12.60 3.05
C PHE A 84 -15.25 12.39 4.44
N PRO A 85 -15.32 13.36 5.36
CA PRO A 85 -14.43 13.44 6.52
C PRO A 85 -14.51 12.30 7.54
N THR A 86 -15.61 11.53 7.61
CA THR A 86 -15.75 10.44 8.60
C THR A 86 -16.33 9.14 8.04
N ILE A 87 -17.08 9.21 6.92
CA ILE A 87 -17.78 8.03 6.38
C ILE A 87 -16.82 6.96 5.84
N CYS A 88 -15.57 7.33 5.53
CA CYS A 88 -14.55 6.42 5.02
C CYS A 88 -13.62 5.87 6.12
N ASP A 89 -13.79 6.23 7.39
CA ASP A 89 -12.82 5.93 8.48
C ASP A 89 -12.48 4.44 8.60
N THR A 90 -13.48 3.56 8.44
CA THR A 90 -13.28 2.11 8.47
C THR A 90 -12.40 1.65 7.31
N SER A 91 -12.69 2.09 6.09
CA SER A 91 -11.88 1.77 4.90
C SER A 91 -10.47 2.37 5.00
N VAL A 92 -10.33 3.60 5.50
CA VAL A 92 -9.03 4.23 5.72
C VAL A 92 -8.22 3.46 6.76
N SER A 93 -8.84 3.08 7.88
CA SER A 93 -8.17 2.29 8.92
C SER A 93 -7.67 0.95 8.40
N TYR A 94 -8.49 0.27 7.58
CA TYR A 94 -8.10 -0.96 6.90
C TYR A 94 -6.91 -0.74 5.96
N ILE A 95 -6.96 0.29 5.10
CA ILE A 95 -5.90 0.57 4.12
C ILE A 95 -4.59 0.95 4.83
N VAL A 96 -4.64 1.72 5.91
CA VAL A 96 -3.46 2.04 6.73
C VAL A 96 -2.86 0.77 7.32
N ALA A 97 -3.68 -0.09 7.94
CA ALA A 97 -3.19 -1.34 8.53
C ALA A 97 -2.54 -2.25 7.46
N LEU A 98 -3.19 -2.39 6.31
CA LEU A 98 -2.67 -3.14 5.17
C LEU A 98 -1.35 -2.56 4.66
N ALA A 99 -1.27 -1.24 4.49
CA ALA A 99 -0.06 -0.58 4.01
C ALA A 99 1.12 -0.81 4.95
N PHE A 100 0.92 -0.74 6.27
CA PHE A 100 1.97 -1.05 7.24
C PHE A 100 2.42 -2.52 7.22
N ASP A 101 1.55 -3.48 6.92
CA ASP A 101 1.94 -4.89 6.75
C ASP A 101 2.73 -5.14 5.45
N GLU A 102 2.37 -4.45 4.37
CA GLU A 102 3.01 -4.61 3.05
C GLU A 102 4.36 -3.87 2.93
N VAL A 103 4.59 -2.82 3.73
CA VAL A 103 5.91 -2.15 3.82
C VAL A 103 6.88 -2.80 4.82
N ALA A 104 6.38 -3.71 5.68
CA ALA A 104 7.19 -4.36 6.70
C ALA A 104 8.29 -5.20 6.05
N TYR A 105 9.52 -5.10 6.57
CA TYR A 105 10.68 -5.81 6.02
C TYR A 105 10.41 -7.32 5.84
N ARG A 106 10.76 -7.83 4.66
CA ARG A 106 10.78 -9.26 4.33
C ARG A 106 12.17 -9.61 3.83
N ASP A 107 12.67 -10.78 4.21
CA ASP A 107 13.97 -11.24 3.73
C ASP A 107 13.92 -11.54 2.23
N ILE A 108 15.03 -11.33 1.52
CA ILE A 108 15.16 -11.64 0.09
C ILE A 108 14.79 -13.10 -0.23
N ALA A 109 15.07 -14.03 0.69
CA ALA A 109 14.68 -15.44 0.56
C ALA A 109 13.16 -15.65 0.49
N THR A 110 12.35 -14.70 0.97
CA THR A 110 10.88 -14.79 0.95
C THR A 110 10.32 -14.68 -0.45
N TYR A 111 10.87 -13.78 -1.28
CA TYR A 111 10.38 -13.50 -2.63
C TYR A 111 11.30 -13.98 -3.75
N GLY A 112 12.54 -14.35 -3.43
CA GLY A 112 13.53 -14.83 -4.41
C GLY A 112 13.68 -13.84 -5.57
N SER A 113 13.45 -14.32 -6.80
CA SER A 113 13.52 -13.49 -8.02
C SER A 113 12.47 -12.38 -8.10
N ASN A 114 11.44 -12.39 -7.24
CA ASN A 114 10.43 -11.35 -7.16
C ASN A 114 10.75 -10.26 -6.14
N TYR A 115 11.91 -10.30 -5.47
CA TYR A 115 12.21 -9.35 -4.39
C TYR A 115 12.21 -7.89 -4.86
N ASN A 116 12.74 -7.60 -6.05
CA ASN A 116 12.70 -6.26 -6.64
C ASN A 116 11.25 -5.77 -6.89
N ASN A 117 10.36 -6.68 -7.29
CA ASN A 117 8.94 -6.39 -7.48
C ASN A 117 8.23 -6.14 -6.14
N TYR A 118 8.61 -6.88 -5.10
CA TYR A 118 8.15 -6.64 -3.73
C TYR A 118 8.56 -5.26 -3.22
N LEU A 119 9.83 -4.86 -3.38
CA LEU A 119 10.31 -3.53 -2.98
C LEU A 119 9.56 -2.41 -3.69
N LEU A 120 9.28 -2.59 -4.99
CA LEU A 120 8.47 -1.64 -5.77
C LEU A 120 7.04 -1.51 -5.20
N VAL A 121 6.40 -2.63 -4.85
CA VAL A 121 5.07 -2.62 -4.25
C VAL A 121 5.08 -1.92 -2.88
N ALA A 122 6.09 -2.20 -2.05
CA ALA A 122 6.27 -1.53 -0.76
C ALA A 122 6.43 -0.01 -0.93
N GLU A 123 7.17 0.45 -1.95
CA GLU A 123 7.28 1.89 -2.25
C GLU A 123 5.93 2.52 -2.63
N ARG A 124 5.08 1.81 -3.38
CA ARG A 124 3.73 2.31 -3.70
C ARG A 124 2.82 2.35 -2.47
N TYR A 125 2.94 1.40 -1.53
CA TYR A 125 2.23 1.49 -0.25
C TYR A 125 2.72 2.64 0.63
N ALA A 126 4.02 2.94 0.62
CA ALA A 126 4.56 4.12 1.28
C ALA A 126 3.97 5.42 0.69
N GLU A 127 3.76 5.47 -0.63
CA GLU A 127 3.09 6.59 -1.30
C GLU A 127 1.61 6.69 -0.91
N VAL A 128 0.88 5.57 -0.80
CA VAL A 128 -0.49 5.53 -0.26
C VAL A 128 -0.54 6.14 1.14
N LEU A 129 0.40 5.78 2.04
CA LEU A 129 0.52 6.39 3.37
C LEU A 129 0.76 7.90 3.27
N GLY A 130 1.62 8.36 2.36
CA GLY A 130 1.87 9.78 2.11
C GLY A 130 0.64 10.55 1.60
N VAL A 131 -0.21 9.93 0.78
CA VAL A 131 -1.49 10.51 0.36
C VAL A 131 -2.46 10.60 1.53
N LEU A 132 -2.62 9.51 2.29
CA LEU A 132 -3.50 9.46 3.46
C LEU A 132 -3.05 10.42 4.57
N SER A 133 -1.76 10.73 4.68
CA SER A 133 -1.27 11.67 5.71
C SER A 133 -1.83 13.07 5.56
N GLN A 134 -2.34 13.44 4.38
CA GLN A 134 -2.95 14.75 4.15
C GLN A 134 -4.27 14.94 4.90
N THR A 135 -4.99 13.85 5.18
CA THR A 135 -6.30 13.86 5.85
C THR A 135 -6.31 13.07 7.16
N HIS A 136 -5.43 12.07 7.30
CA HIS A 136 -5.41 11.11 8.42
C HIS A 136 -4.01 10.98 9.07
N ALA A 137 -3.27 12.10 9.14
CA ALA A 137 -1.94 12.20 9.76
C ALA A 137 -1.86 11.50 11.14
N VAL A 138 -2.80 11.80 12.03
CA VAL A 138 -2.81 11.28 13.41
C VAL A 138 -2.90 9.76 13.46
N LEU A 139 -3.73 9.15 12.61
CA LEU A 139 -3.86 7.69 12.53
C LEU A 139 -2.54 7.05 12.10
N ILE A 140 -1.89 7.60 11.06
CA ILE A 140 -0.61 7.09 10.55
C ILE A 140 0.50 7.26 11.59
N GLN A 141 0.60 8.42 12.23
CA GLN A 141 1.59 8.67 13.29
C GLN A 141 1.43 7.69 14.44
N ARG A 142 0.19 7.47 14.90
CA ARG A 142 -0.10 6.51 15.97
C ARG A 142 0.32 5.10 15.58
N THR A 143 -0.03 4.65 14.38
CA THR A 143 0.34 3.32 13.89
C THR A 143 1.86 3.18 13.77
N PHE A 144 2.54 4.15 13.16
CA PHE A 144 4.00 4.18 13.03
C PHE A 144 4.70 4.11 14.39
N LEU A 145 4.32 4.97 15.34
CA LEU A 145 4.93 5.00 16.68
C LEU A 145 4.69 3.69 17.42
N SER A 146 3.46 3.15 17.34
CA SER A 146 3.15 1.85 17.93
C SER A 146 4.01 0.73 17.34
N THR A 147 4.18 0.67 16.01
CA THR A 147 5.02 -0.34 15.37
C THR A 147 6.50 -0.16 15.74
N LEU A 148 6.99 1.07 15.79
CA LEU A 148 8.37 1.37 16.17
C LEU A 148 8.65 0.97 17.63
N ASP A 149 7.72 1.26 18.54
CA ASP A 149 7.86 0.91 19.95
C ASP A 149 7.88 -0.62 20.15
N GLU A 150 7.08 -1.37 19.41
CA GLU A 150 7.14 -2.84 19.43
C GLU A 150 8.49 -3.37 18.94
N LEU A 151 9.02 -2.84 17.83
CA LEU A 151 10.33 -3.26 17.30
C LEU A 151 11.47 -2.92 18.28
N ARG A 152 11.36 -1.82 19.03
CA ARG A 152 12.38 -1.40 20.00
C ARG A 152 12.39 -2.23 21.28
N LYS A 153 11.38 -3.07 21.54
CA LYS A 153 11.39 -4.00 22.69
C LYS A 153 12.40 -5.13 22.51
N GLU A 154 12.84 -5.40 21.29
CA GLU A 154 13.86 -6.42 20.99
C GLU A 154 15.23 -5.97 21.53
N ASN A 155 15.77 -6.69 22.52
CA ASN A 155 17.06 -6.40 23.14
C ASN A 155 17.79 -7.70 23.56
N PRO A 156 18.99 -8.00 23.02
CA PRO A 156 19.78 -7.19 22.09
C PRO A 156 19.14 -7.09 20.69
N MET A 157 19.27 -5.92 20.06
CA MET A 157 18.76 -5.68 18.71
C MET A 157 19.46 -6.59 17.69
N THR A 158 18.70 -7.36 16.93
CA THR A 158 19.23 -8.23 15.87
C THR A 158 19.39 -7.47 14.55
N PRO A 159 20.20 -7.97 13.60
CA PRO A 159 20.25 -7.41 12.24
C PRO A 159 18.88 -7.40 11.54
N PHE A 160 18.05 -8.41 11.81
CA PHE A 160 16.68 -8.48 11.29
C PHE A 160 15.80 -7.37 11.87
N GLY A 161 15.80 -7.20 13.20
CA GLY A 161 15.08 -6.11 13.86
C GLY A 161 15.52 -4.73 13.36
N MET A 162 16.83 -4.54 13.11
CA MET A 162 17.36 -3.30 12.53
C MET A 162 16.81 -3.06 11.12
N ASN A 163 16.74 -4.07 10.26
CA ASN A 163 16.14 -3.96 8.93
C ASN A 163 14.63 -3.66 8.98
N CYS A 164 13.90 -4.21 9.96
CA CYS A 164 12.50 -3.86 10.19
C CYS A 164 12.32 -2.37 10.53
N ILE A 165 13.17 -1.83 11.42
CA ILE A 165 13.16 -0.41 11.76
C ILE A 165 13.50 0.44 10.52
N ILE A 166 14.50 0.04 9.75
CA ILE A 166 14.90 0.75 8.52
C ILE A 166 13.74 0.78 7.51
N ALA A 167 13.08 -0.36 7.25
CA ALA A 167 11.94 -0.43 6.34
C ALA A 167 10.76 0.44 6.81
N LEU A 168 10.46 0.41 8.11
CA LEU A 168 9.42 1.25 8.71
C LEU A 168 9.73 2.75 8.53
N LEU A 169 10.99 3.16 8.68
CA LEU A 169 11.42 4.54 8.43
C LEU A 169 11.31 4.90 6.94
N MET A 170 11.70 4.00 6.04
CA MET A 170 11.56 4.21 4.59
C MET A 170 10.10 4.36 4.16
N ALA A 171 9.17 3.64 4.80
CA ALA A 171 7.73 3.74 4.52
C ALA A 171 7.17 5.14 4.77
N MET A 172 7.85 5.95 5.58
CA MET A 172 7.43 7.33 5.89
C MET A 172 8.03 8.38 4.94
N LYS A 173 8.78 7.98 3.90
CA LYS A 173 9.43 8.89 2.92
C LYS A 173 8.47 9.90 2.29
N PHE A 174 7.23 9.50 2.02
CA PHE A 174 6.22 10.35 1.39
C PHE A 174 5.33 11.11 2.38
N TYR A 175 5.54 10.90 3.69
CA TYR A 175 4.77 11.56 4.73
C TYR A 175 5.10 13.06 4.75
N ARG A 176 4.10 13.90 4.46
CA ARG A 176 4.25 15.37 4.50
C ARG A 176 3.60 15.92 5.76
N ILE A 177 4.40 16.56 6.62
CA ILE A 177 3.87 17.39 7.71
C ILE A 177 3.42 18.70 7.09
N LYS A 178 2.12 19.00 7.13
CA LYS A 178 1.68 20.40 6.99
C LYS A 178 2.07 21.09 8.29
N VAL A 179 3.01 22.03 8.21
CA VAL A 179 3.26 22.98 9.29
C VAL A 179 2.15 24.02 9.17
N GLU A 180 1.18 23.95 10.08
CA GLU A 180 0.15 24.99 10.25
C GLU A 180 0.74 26.25 10.89
#